data_AF-S9RRL2-F1
#
_entry.id   AF-S9RRL2-F1
#
_cell.length_a   1.000
_cell.length_b   1.000
_cell.length_c   1.000
_cell.angle_alpha   90.00
_cell.angle_beta   90.00
_cell.angle_gamma   90.00
#
_symmetry.space_group_name_H-M   'P 1'
#
loop_
_entity.id
_entity.type
_entity.pdbx_description
1 polymer ?
#
loop_
_entity_poly.entity_id
_entity_poly.type
_entity_poly.pdbx_seq_one_letter_code
_entity_poly.pdbx_strand_id
1 'polypeptide(L)'
;MSLEQIDTMIDFAIAQVSDTPDGYRAVVRDMAKQWPDATGAQMIFVLVSASHAIERVFGDNPDGHPEVQNTLRVAALLGSDLFALQLRGNFAPTGRDLGRYWADSDPFFLHL
;
A
#
# COMPACT_ATOMS: atom_id res chain seq x y z
N MET A 1 -10.94 11.39 5.95
CA MET A 1 -10.00 10.69 6.87
C MET A 1 -9.30 11.74 7.71
N SER A 2 -9.17 11.54 9.03
CA SER A 2 -8.40 12.45 9.90
C SER A 2 -6.89 12.22 9.75
N LEU A 3 -6.08 13.18 10.17
CA LEU A 3 -4.62 13.02 10.21
C LEU A 3 -4.20 11.86 11.13
N GLU A 4 -4.86 11.74 12.29
CA GLU A 4 -4.62 10.63 13.23
C GLU A 4 -4.86 9.25 12.60
N GLN A 5 -5.85 9.13 11.73
CA GLN A 5 -6.13 7.87 11.04
C GLN A 5 -5.08 7.59 9.95
N ILE A 6 -4.55 8.62 9.28
CA ILE A 6 -3.42 8.48 8.35
C ILE A 6 -2.17 8.00 9.10
N ASP A 7 -1.85 8.62 10.24
CA ASP A 7 -0.70 8.24 11.06
C ASP A 7 -0.81 6.77 11.52
N THR A 8 -2.01 6.37 11.97
CA THR A 8 -2.29 4.97 12.33
C THR A 8 -2.06 4.01 11.16
N MET A 9 -2.44 4.40 9.94
CA MET A 9 -2.20 3.59 8.74
C MET A 9 -0.70 3.52 8.38
N ILE A 10 0.04 4.61 8.58
CA ILE A 10 1.50 4.65 8.37
C ILE A 10 2.19 3.72 9.35
N ASP A 11 1.87 3.80 10.65
CA ASP A 11 2.45 2.93 11.68
C ASP A 11 2.14 1.46 11.39
N PHE A 12 0.91 1.15 10.97
CA PHE A 12 0.54 -0.19 10.52
C PHE A 12 1.40 -0.66 9.35
N ALA A 13 1.54 0.18 8.31
CA ALA A 13 2.31 -0.17 7.12
C ALA A 13 3.77 -0.44 7.48
N ILE A 14 4.41 0.45 8.26
CA ILE A 14 5.78 0.29 8.76
C ILE A 14 5.93 -1.02 9.51
N ALA A 15 5.05 -1.29 10.48
CA ALA A 15 5.08 -2.51 11.27
C ALA A 15 5.00 -3.75 10.37
N GLN A 16 4.09 -3.75 9.41
CA GLN A 16 3.86 -4.91 8.55
C GLN A 16 5.01 -5.15 7.57
N VAL A 17 5.54 -4.10 6.92
CA VAL A 17 6.66 -4.27 5.98
C VAL A 17 7.98 -4.61 6.67
N SER A 18 8.11 -4.27 7.95
CA SER A 18 9.31 -4.53 8.75
C SER A 18 9.24 -5.85 9.54
N ASP A 19 8.06 -6.47 9.67
CA ASP A 19 7.85 -7.68 10.47
C ASP A 19 8.59 -8.91 9.88
N THR A 20 8.55 -9.06 8.56
CA THR A 20 9.23 -10.14 7.84
C THR A 20 9.80 -9.63 6.51
N PRO A 21 10.84 -10.29 5.94
CA PRO A 21 11.38 -9.92 4.63
C PRO A 21 10.34 -9.87 3.50
N ASP A 22 9.23 -10.60 3.66
CA ASP A 22 8.13 -10.67 2.70
C ASP A 22 6.87 -9.90 3.14
N GLY A 23 6.94 -9.11 4.22
CA GLY A 23 5.79 -8.40 4.81
C GLY A 23 5.10 -7.42 3.83
N TYR A 24 5.88 -6.89 2.88
CA TYR A 24 5.38 -6.05 1.79
C TYR A 24 4.34 -6.72 0.88
N ARG A 25 4.29 -8.06 0.83
CA ARG A 25 3.37 -8.79 -0.05
C ARG A 25 1.92 -8.65 0.39
N ALA A 26 1.70 -8.63 1.71
CA ALA A 26 0.36 -8.57 2.28
C ALA A 26 -0.15 -7.14 2.54
N VAL A 27 0.74 -6.14 2.58
CA VAL A 27 0.43 -4.82 3.15
C VAL A 27 -0.73 -4.11 2.47
N VAL A 28 -0.74 -4.10 1.14
CA VAL A 28 -1.79 -3.42 0.36
C VAL A 28 -3.15 -4.09 0.57
N ARG A 29 -3.19 -5.43 0.57
CA ARG A 29 -4.40 -6.22 0.78
C ARG A 29 -4.95 -6.01 2.18
N ASP A 30 -4.08 -6.05 3.17
CA ASP A 30 -4.50 -5.97 4.57
C ASP A 30 -4.92 -4.54 4.94
N MET A 31 -4.27 -3.52 4.39
CA MET A 31 -4.75 -2.13 4.45
C MET A 31 -6.14 -1.99 3.82
N ALA A 32 -6.37 -2.55 2.63
CA ALA A 32 -7.67 -2.46 1.95
C ALA A 32 -8.80 -3.16 2.73
N LYS A 33 -8.48 -4.23 3.46
CA LYS A 33 -9.43 -4.93 4.34
C LYS A 33 -9.71 -4.15 5.63
N GLN A 34 -8.67 -3.61 6.26
CA GLN A 34 -8.77 -2.92 7.55
C GLN A 34 -9.38 -1.52 7.43
N TRP A 35 -9.12 -0.81 6.33
CA TRP A 35 -9.70 0.49 6.01
C TRP A 35 -10.46 0.46 4.68
N PRO A 36 -11.62 -0.22 4.63
CA PRO A 36 -12.35 -0.44 3.38
C PRO A 36 -12.87 0.85 2.74
N ASP A 37 -13.02 1.92 3.52
CA ASP A 37 -13.51 3.22 3.05
C ASP A 37 -12.39 4.21 2.73
N ALA A 38 -11.12 3.84 2.97
CA ALA A 38 -9.96 4.62 2.52
C ALA A 38 -9.82 4.52 1.00
N THR A 39 -9.47 5.63 0.34
CA THR A 39 -9.22 5.62 -1.10
C THR A 39 -7.87 4.99 -1.42
N GLY A 40 -7.74 4.41 -2.60
CA GLY A 40 -6.45 3.87 -3.05
C GLY A 40 -5.35 4.95 -3.12
N ALA A 41 -5.72 6.20 -3.40
CA ALA A 41 -4.78 7.33 -3.35
C ALA A 41 -4.25 7.57 -1.91
N GLN A 42 -5.11 7.44 -0.89
CA GLN A 42 -4.67 7.51 0.51
C GLN A 42 -3.74 6.35 0.87
N MET A 43 -4.01 5.15 0.35
CA MET A 43 -3.14 3.99 0.56
C MET A 43 -1.76 4.18 -0.09
N ILE A 44 -1.68 4.72 -1.31
CA ILE A 44 -0.40 5.09 -1.94
C ILE A 44 0.36 6.09 -1.08
N PHE A 45 -0.32 7.14 -0.59
CA PHE A 45 0.31 8.13 0.29
C PHE A 45 0.91 7.45 1.53
N VAL A 46 0.15 6.59 2.20
CA VAL A 46 0.61 5.84 3.38
C VAL A 46 1.84 4.99 3.06
N LEU A 47 1.85 4.24 1.96
CA LEU A 47 2.99 3.37 1.59
C LEU A 47 4.25 4.18 1.30
N VAL A 48 4.12 5.31 0.60
CA VAL A 48 5.24 6.22 0.31
C VAL A 48 5.75 6.87 1.60
N SER A 49 4.86 7.33 2.48
CA SER A 49 5.23 7.88 3.78
C SER A 49 5.93 6.86 4.68
N ALA A 50 5.43 5.61 4.71
CA ALA A 50 6.07 4.51 5.43
C ALA A 50 7.48 4.22 4.89
N SER A 51 7.64 4.17 3.56
CA SER A 51 8.94 3.97 2.90
C SER A 51 9.94 5.05 3.32
N HIS A 52 9.53 6.33 3.26
CA HIS A 52 10.38 7.45 3.69
C HIS A 52 10.69 7.42 5.20
N ALA A 53 9.73 7.00 6.02
CA ALA A 53 9.96 6.88 7.46
C ALA A 53 11.03 5.82 7.76
N ILE A 54 10.98 4.67 7.08
CA ILE A 54 11.97 3.60 7.19
C ILE A 54 13.35 4.09 6.74
N GLU A 55 13.46 4.73 5.56
CA GLU A 55 14.72 5.30 5.08
C GLU A 55 15.38 6.25 6.10
N ARG A 56 14.59 7.13 6.73
CA ARG A 56 15.12 8.07 7.74
C ARG A 56 15.65 7.38 8.98
N VAL A 57 15.07 6.24 9.39
CA VAL A 57 15.50 5.50 10.58
C VAL A 57 16.80 4.75 10.32
N PHE A 58 16.95 4.16 9.14
CA PHE A 58 18.09 3.29 8.84
C PHE A 58 19.23 3.98 8.06
N GLY A 59 19.04 5.21 7.60
CA GLY A 59 20.08 6.03 6.95
C GLY A 59 20.53 5.52 5.58
N ASP A 60 21.58 6.15 5.03
CA ASP A 60 22.19 5.78 3.75
C ASP A 60 22.95 4.45 3.86
N ASN A 61 22.22 3.35 3.73
CA ASN A 61 22.80 2.02 3.54
C ASN A 61 23.28 1.89 2.08
N PRO A 62 24.57 1.63 1.81
CA PRO A 62 25.09 1.50 0.44
C PRO A 62 24.45 0.35 -0.35
N ASP A 63 23.91 -0.67 0.33
CA ASP A 63 23.22 -1.80 -0.30
C ASP A 63 21.71 -1.54 -0.51
N GLY A 64 21.21 -0.40 -0.02
CA GLY A 64 19.78 -0.08 0.03
C GLY A 64 19.01 -0.92 1.05
N HIS A 65 17.75 -0.55 1.26
CA HIS A 65 16.82 -1.25 2.16
C HIS A 65 15.77 -1.98 1.30
N PRO A 66 15.84 -3.32 1.17
CA PRO A 66 14.91 -4.09 0.34
C PRO A 66 13.44 -3.82 0.66
N GLU A 67 13.11 -3.63 1.93
CA GLU A 67 11.77 -3.28 2.41
C GLU A 67 11.27 -1.95 1.85
N VAL A 68 12.14 -0.94 1.72
CA VAL A 68 11.80 0.36 1.10
C VAL A 68 11.52 0.16 -0.38
N GLN A 69 12.42 -0.51 -1.10
CA GLN A 69 12.26 -0.77 -2.53
C GLN A 69 10.99 -1.57 -2.82
N ASN A 70 10.72 -2.59 -2.01
CA ASN A 70 9.55 -3.43 -2.13
C ASN A 70 8.25 -2.67 -1.80
N THR A 71 8.27 -1.80 -0.78
CA THR A 71 7.11 -0.97 -0.42
C THR A 71 6.77 0.03 -1.53
N LEU A 72 7.78 0.68 -2.11
CA LEU A 72 7.60 1.56 -3.28
C LEU A 72 7.11 0.77 -4.51
N ARG A 73 7.61 -0.44 -4.71
CA ARG A 73 7.17 -1.32 -5.80
C ARG A 73 5.68 -1.67 -5.66
N VAL A 74 5.21 -2.06 -4.47
CA VAL A 74 3.78 -2.37 -4.29
C VAL A 74 2.90 -1.12 -4.37
N ALA A 75 3.41 0.06 -3.99
CA ALA A 75 2.71 1.32 -4.21
C ALA A 75 2.53 1.63 -5.71
N ALA A 76 3.55 1.37 -6.54
CA ALA A 76 3.48 1.53 -7.99
C ALA A 76 2.51 0.54 -8.66
N LEU A 77 2.49 -0.71 -8.19
CA LEU A 77 1.54 -1.73 -8.65
C LEU A 77 0.11 -1.34 -8.28
N LEU A 78 -0.12 -0.88 -7.04
CA LEU A 78 -1.42 -0.33 -6.64
C LEU A 78 -1.83 0.84 -7.55
N GLY A 79 -0.91 1.76 -7.87
CA GLY A 79 -1.18 2.86 -8.81
C GLY A 79 -1.65 2.40 -10.19
N SER A 80 -1.15 1.25 -10.66
CA SER A 80 -1.59 0.63 -11.92
C SER A 80 -3.04 0.14 -11.84
N ASP A 81 -3.43 -0.46 -10.70
CA ASP A 81 -4.81 -0.89 -10.45
C ASP A 81 -5.77 0.31 -10.35
N LEU A 82 -5.33 1.41 -9.70
CA LEU A 82 -6.12 2.65 -9.65
C LEU A 82 -6.35 3.21 -11.05
N PHE A 83 -5.34 3.18 -11.91
CA PHE A 83 -5.47 3.59 -13.30
C PHE A 83 -6.44 2.67 -14.07
N ALA A 84 -6.37 1.35 -13.87
CA ALA A 84 -7.30 0.41 -14.49
C ALA A 84 -8.76 0.66 -14.04
N LEU A 85 -8.98 0.96 -12.76
CA LEU A 85 -10.30 1.31 -12.22
C LEU A 85 -10.80 2.67 -12.73
N GLN A 86 -9.90 3.63 -12.93
CA GLN A 86 -10.22 4.91 -13.54
C GLN A 86 -10.73 4.73 -14.98
N LEU A 87 -10.12 3.85 -15.77
CA LEU A 87 -10.59 3.53 -17.13
C LEU A 87 -11.98 2.85 -17.13
N ARG A 88 -12.40 2.27 -15.99
CA ARG A 88 -13.73 1.71 -15.76
C ARG A 88 -14.72 2.71 -15.15
N GLY A 89 -14.33 3.98 -15.02
CA GLY A 89 -15.16 5.07 -14.51
C GLY A 89 -15.14 5.25 -12.99
N ASN A 90 -14.32 4.49 -12.24
CA ASN A 90 -14.13 4.72 -10.81
C ASN A 90 -12.88 5.58 -10.56
N PHE A 91 -13.08 6.88 -10.33
CA PHE A 91 -12.00 7.88 -10.18
C PHE A 91 -11.49 8.01 -8.74
N ALA A 92 -12.17 7.42 -7.76
CA ALA A 92 -11.77 7.45 -6.36
C ALA A 92 -12.03 6.08 -5.69
N PRO A 93 -11.44 5.00 -6.22
CA PRO A 93 -11.73 3.66 -5.72
C PRO A 93 -11.28 3.53 -4.27
N THR A 94 -12.14 2.90 -3.48
CA THR A 94 -11.90 2.62 -2.06
C THR A 94 -11.23 1.26 -1.87
N GLY A 95 -10.75 0.96 -0.66
CA GLY A 95 -10.27 -0.38 -0.29
C GLY A 95 -11.28 -1.49 -0.62
N ARG A 96 -12.58 -1.20 -0.45
CA ARG A 96 -13.66 -2.12 -0.83
C ARG A 96 -13.73 -2.35 -2.34
N ASP A 97 -13.57 -1.30 -3.13
CA ASP A 97 -13.59 -1.40 -4.60
C ASP A 97 -12.37 -2.14 -5.12
N LEU A 98 -11.20 -1.89 -4.53
CA LEU A 98 -9.97 -2.63 -4.79
C LEU A 98 -10.14 -4.12 -4.48
N GLY A 99 -10.70 -4.45 -3.31
CA GLY A 99 -10.97 -5.84 -2.94
C GLY A 99 -11.88 -6.57 -3.94
N ARG A 100 -12.90 -5.89 -4.48
CA ARG A 100 -13.76 -6.44 -5.55
C ARG A 100 -13.01 -6.59 -6.86
N TYR A 101 -12.27 -5.55 -7.26
CA TYR A 101 -11.44 -5.57 -8.46
C TYR A 101 -10.46 -6.74 -8.47
N TRP A 102 -9.80 -7.00 -7.35
CA TRP A 102 -8.85 -8.11 -7.27
C TRP A 102 -9.52 -9.48 -7.31
N ALA A 103 -10.72 -9.61 -6.74
CA ALA A 103 -11.48 -10.85 -6.82
C ALA A 103 -11.97 -11.14 -8.25
N ASP A 104 -12.36 -10.10 -9.00
CA ASP A 104 -13.07 -10.25 -10.27
C ASP A 104 -12.18 -10.11 -11.51
N SER A 105 -11.03 -9.46 -11.41
CA SER A 105 -10.23 -9.04 -12.58
C SER A 105 -8.73 -9.27 -12.46
N ASP A 106 -8.13 -8.95 -11.31
CA ASP A 106 -6.68 -9.07 -11.13
C ASP A 106 -6.33 -9.55 -9.71
N PRO A 107 -6.17 -10.87 -9.50
CA PRO A 107 -5.98 -11.42 -8.18
C PRO A 107 -4.54 -11.25 -7.65
N PHE A 108 -3.70 -10.43 -8.27
CA PHE A 108 -2.30 -10.22 -7.88
C PHE A 108 -2.16 -10.01 -6.36
N PHE A 109 -2.82 -8.99 -5.79
CA PHE A 109 -2.75 -8.71 -4.35
C PHE A 109 -3.47 -9.74 -3.46
N LEU A 110 -4.25 -10.66 -4.03
CA LEU A 110 -4.86 -11.78 -3.28
C LEU A 110 -3.91 -12.98 -3.14
N HIS A 111 -2.97 -13.13 -4.07
CA HIS A 111 -2.05 -14.27 -4.15
C HIS A 111 -0.58 -13.90 -3.96
N LEU A 112 -0.28 -12.62 -3.71
CA LEU A 112 1.06 -12.13 -3.40
C LEU A 112 1.56 -12.68 -2.06
#